data_AF-A0A931CRZ7-F1
#
_entry.id   AF-A0A931CRZ7-F1
#
_cell.length_a   1.000
_cell.length_b   1.000
_cell.length_c   1.000
_cell.angle_alpha   90.00
_cell.angle_beta   90.00
_cell.angle_gamma   90.00
#
_symmetry.space_group_name_H-M   'P 1'
#
loop_
_entity.id
_entity.type
_entity.pdbx_description
1 polymer ?
#
loop_
_entity_poly.entity_id
_entity_poly.type
_entity_poly.pdbx_seq_one_letter_code
_entity_poly.pdbx_strand_id
1 'polypeptide(L)'
;MATLSLALLLTGCAGQVAPQFGSSMAVPASPSITSESLTPSAVPNADPNAAGCKAFAKANNQLSSYMTDGKKSLTAEQWKAAEAAAVNEMDKAGLTTTGTVKERITALVSTIPADPTDMELSTGRVLAETYNTTLDRIANACAADGATVSLSKVIPAPKF
;
A
#
# COMPACT_ATOMS: atom_id res chain seq x y z
N MET A 1 6.65 -33.02 -28.18
CA MET A 1 7.69 -33.90 -27.63
C MET A 1 9.05 -33.31 -27.98
N ALA A 2 9.73 -32.75 -26.99
CA ALA A 2 11.17 -32.50 -27.01
C ALA A 2 11.60 -32.47 -25.54
N THR A 3 12.38 -33.47 -25.15
CA THR A 3 12.97 -33.71 -23.84
C THR A 3 14.37 -33.09 -23.76
N LEU A 4 14.94 -33.16 -22.54
CA LEU A 4 16.32 -32.91 -22.11
C LEU A 4 16.63 -31.50 -21.61
N SER A 5 17.40 -31.27 -20.54
CA SER A 5 17.92 -32.13 -19.47
C SER A 5 18.50 -31.24 -18.35
N LEU A 6 18.27 -31.71 -17.13
CA LEU A 6 18.95 -31.56 -15.85
C LEU A 6 20.44 -31.14 -15.81
N ALA A 7 20.81 -30.40 -14.74
CA ALA A 7 22.00 -30.52 -13.85
C ALA A 7 22.63 -29.14 -13.56
N LEU A 8 22.44 -28.54 -12.37
CA LEU A 8 23.15 -28.76 -11.09
C LEU A 8 24.69 -28.65 -11.20
N LEU A 9 25.26 -27.56 -10.65
CA LEU A 9 26.63 -27.49 -10.14
C LEU A 9 26.75 -26.36 -9.11
N LEU A 10 26.71 -26.73 -7.83
CA LEU A 10 27.41 -25.99 -6.78
C LEU A 10 28.92 -26.07 -7.08
N THR A 11 29.71 -25.01 -6.81
CA THR A 11 31.09 -25.06 -6.24
C THR A 11 31.69 -23.64 -6.15
N GLY A 12 32.32 -23.31 -5.00
CA GLY A 12 33.43 -22.34 -4.91
C GLY A 12 33.14 -21.11 -4.03
N CYS A 13 33.32 -21.14 -2.71
CA CYS A 13 34.57 -20.98 -1.94
C CYS A 13 35.28 -19.61 -2.08
N ALA A 14 35.14 -18.81 -1.02
CA ALA A 14 36.19 -18.13 -0.25
C ALA A 14 37.26 -17.30 -0.97
N GLY A 15 37.14 -15.97 -0.81
CA GLY A 15 38.14 -15.18 -0.08
C GLY A 15 39.33 -14.61 -0.87
N GLN A 16 39.36 -13.28 -1.04
CA GLN A 16 40.57 -12.49 -0.76
C GLN A 16 40.28 -10.98 -0.79
N VAL A 17 40.51 -10.31 0.35
CA VAL A 17 40.78 -8.87 0.39
C VAL A 17 42.08 -8.64 1.16
N ALA A 18 43.06 -8.07 0.48
CA ALA A 18 43.99 -7.09 1.02
C ALA A 18 44.63 -6.34 -0.15
N PRO A 19 44.78 -5.02 -0.06
CA PRO A 19 46.16 -4.53 -0.22
C PRO A 19 46.51 -3.40 0.76
N GLN A 20 47.76 -3.41 1.22
CA GLN A 20 48.43 -2.23 1.78
C GLN A 20 49.31 -1.58 0.71
N PHE A 21 49.33 -0.24 0.72
CA PHE A 21 50.13 0.60 -0.16
C PHE A 21 51.63 0.41 0.10
N GLY A 22 52.40 0.31 -0.98
CA GLY A 22 53.83 0.08 -0.95
C GLY A 22 54.71 1.32 -0.84
N SER A 23 56.01 1.07 -0.82
CA SER A 23 57.01 1.94 -1.46
C SER A 23 58.13 1.08 -2.04
N SER A 24 58.49 1.42 -3.28
CA SER A 24 59.75 1.17 -4.00
C SER A 24 59.76 0.11 -5.11
N MET A 25 59.89 0.65 -6.33
CA MET A 25 60.64 0.17 -7.51
C MET A 25 59.89 -0.58 -8.65
N ALA A 26 59.59 0.21 -9.68
CA ALA A 26 59.69 -0.02 -11.14
C ALA A 26 59.36 -1.40 -11.77
N VAL A 27 58.31 -1.41 -12.60
CA VAL A 27 58.20 -2.17 -13.87
C VAL A 27 57.11 -1.55 -14.77
N PRO A 28 57.28 -1.47 -16.10
CA PRO A 28 56.30 -0.89 -17.01
C PRO A 28 55.39 -1.99 -17.62
N ALA A 29 54.07 -1.89 -17.48
CA ALA A 29 53.11 -2.63 -18.30
C ALA A 29 51.67 -2.11 -18.15
N SER A 30 51.08 -1.72 -19.29
CA SER A 30 49.67 -1.78 -19.70
C SER A 30 48.58 -1.05 -18.88
N PRO A 31 47.70 -0.26 -19.54
CA PRO A 31 46.53 0.35 -18.90
C PRO A 31 45.44 -0.70 -18.69
N SER A 32 45.34 -1.23 -17.47
CA SER A 32 44.16 -1.99 -17.04
C SER A 32 43.05 -1.02 -16.68
N ILE A 33 42.06 -0.96 -17.55
CA ILE A 33 40.78 -0.30 -17.37
C ILE A 33 40.17 -0.85 -16.08
N THR A 34 40.14 -0.04 -15.02
CA THR A 34 39.29 -0.31 -13.86
C THR A 34 37.86 -0.22 -14.33
N SER A 35 37.27 -1.39 -14.59
CA SER A 35 35.83 -1.56 -14.63
C SER A 35 35.29 -1.16 -13.26
N GLU A 36 34.93 0.11 -13.12
CA GLU A 36 33.92 0.53 -12.15
C GLU A 36 32.67 -0.28 -12.49
N SER A 37 32.54 -1.40 -11.78
CA SER A 37 31.32 -2.17 -11.69
C SER A 37 30.28 -1.21 -11.12
N LEU A 38 29.56 -0.54 -12.03
CA LEU A 38 28.29 0.09 -11.76
C LEU A 38 27.41 -0.99 -11.12
N THR A 39 27.44 -1.08 -9.79
CA THR A 39 26.38 -1.75 -9.07
C THR A 39 25.12 -1.00 -9.50
N PRO A 40 24.15 -1.65 -10.18
CA PRO A 40 22.88 -1.00 -10.39
C PRO A 40 22.36 -0.67 -9.00
N SER A 41 22.29 0.62 -8.69
CA SER A 41 21.57 1.12 -7.53
C SER A 41 20.26 0.37 -7.52
N ALA A 42 20.02 -0.43 -6.48
CA ALA A 42 18.75 -1.09 -6.29
C ALA A 42 17.70 0.03 -6.31
N VAL A 43 17.02 0.18 -7.44
CA VAL A 43 15.83 1.00 -7.52
C VAL A 43 14.94 0.37 -6.46
N PRO A 44 14.56 1.08 -5.38
CA PRO A 44 13.55 0.53 -4.50
C PRO A 44 12.38 0.25 -5.43
N ASN A 45 12.04 -1.03 -5.64
CA ASN A 45 10.83 -1.39 -6.33
C ASN A 45 9.73 -0.76 -5.49
N ALA A 46 9.29 0.43 -5.91
CA ALA A 46 8.21 1.13 -5.26
C ALA A 46 7.02 0.20 -5.43
N ASP A 47 6.52 -0.30 -4.30
CA ASP A 47 5.38 -1.19 -4.33
C ASP A 47 4.24 -0.49 -5.10
N PRO A 48 3.69 -1.13 -6.15
CA PRO A 48 2.73 -0.48 -7.04
C PRO A 48 1.45 -0.04 -6.31
N ASN A 49 1.14 -0.63 -5.16
CA ASN A 49 -0.07 -0.34 -4.38
C ASN A 49 0.18 0.64 -3.23
N ALA A 50 1.43 0.91 -2.84
CA ALA A 50 1.74 1.76 -1.68
C ALA A 50 1.14 3.17 -1.75
N ALA A 51 1.13 3.81 -2.92
CA ALA A 51 0.52 5.13 -3.08
C ALA A 51 -1.01 5.06 -2.93
N GLY A 52 -1.64 4.07 -3.56
CA GLY A 52 -3.09 3.86 -3.49
C GLY A 52 -3.55 3.48 -2.08
N CYS A 53 -2.82 2.62 -1.38
CA CYS A 53 -3.08 2.27 0.02
C CYS A 53 -3.05 3.49 0.95
N LYS A 54 -2.07 4.39 0.78
CA LYS A 54 -1.99 5.64 1.57
C LYS A 54 -3.13 6.60 1.24
N ALA A 55 -3.47 6.74 -0.04
CA ALA A 55 -4.59 7.57 -0.48
C ALA A 55 -5.93 7.04 0.07
N PHE A 56 -6.14 5.73 0.00
CA PHE A 56 -7.29 5.05 0.56
C PHE A 56 -7.38 5.29 2.08
N ALA A 57 -6.28 5.11 2.81
CA ALA A 57 -6.27 5.30 4.26
C ALA A 57 -6.62 6.74 4.65
N LYS A 58 -6.10 7.73 3.93
CA LYS A 58 -6.46 9.13 4.14
C LYS A 58 -7.96 9.36 3.93
N ALA A 59 -8.51 8.90 2.81
CA ALA A 59 -9.91 9.09 2.46
C ALA A 59 -10.85 8.37 3.45
N ASN A 60 -10.53 7.13 3.83
CA ASN A 60 -11.23 6.37 4.85
C ASN A 60 -11.26 7.10 6.20
N ASN A 61 -10.11 7.64 6.63
CA ASN A 61 -10.02 8.30 7.93
C ASN A 61 -10.81 9.61 7.94
N GLN A 62 -10.87 10.32 6.81
CA GLN A 62 -11.76 11.48 6.65
C GLN A 62 -13.23 11.07 6.73
N LEU A 63 -13.64 10.03 5.99
CA LEU A 63 -15.01 9.51 6.05
C LEU A 63 -15.38 9.06 7.47
N SER A 64 -14.48 8.33 8.14
CA SER A 64 -14.67 7.87 9.52
C SER A 64 -14.82 9.03 10.51
N SER A 65 -14.09 10.13 10.30
CA SER A 65 -14.27 11.36 11.08
C SER A 65 -15.65 11.96 10.84
N TYR A 66 -16.12 12.06 9.59
CA TYR A 66 -17.48 12.56 9.31
C TYR A 66 -18.59 11.67 9.89
N MET A 67 -18.40 10.35 9.90
CA MET A 67 -19.36 9.42 10.50
C MET A 67 -19.35 9.46 12.04
N THR A 68 -18.20 9.69 12.67
CA THR A 68 -18.06 9.71 14.14
C THR A 68 -18.42 11.07 14.72
N ASP A 69 -17.95 12.14 14.10
CA ASP A 69 -18.15 13.51 14.56
C ASP A 69 -19.49 14.11 14.09
N GLY A 70 -20.12 13.50 13.09
CA GLY A 70 -21.30 14.01 12.40
C GLY A 70 -21.02 15.32 11.67
N LYS A 71 -22.09 16.11 11.44
CA LYS A 71 -22.00 17.37 10.68
C LYS A 71 -21.07 18.42 11.29
N LYS A 72 -20.79 18.36 12.60
CA LYS A 72 -20.13 19.45 13.36
C LYS A 72 -20.75 20.83 13.02
N SER A 73 -19.95 21.72 12.43
CA SER A 73 -20.34 23.08 12.01
C SER A 73 -20.80 23.17 10.55
N LEU A 74 -20.75 22.08 9.79
CA LEU A 74 -21.20 22.03 8.40
C LEU A 74 -22.73 22.05 8.32
N THR A 75 -23.27 22.58 7.23
CA THR A 75 -24.67 22.34 6.88
C THR A 75 -24.88 20.86 6.52
N ALA A 76 -26.12 20.39 6.56
CA ALA A 76 -26.43 19.01 6.17
C ALA A 76 -25.99 18.71 4.74
N GLU A 77 -26.14 19.65 3.81
CA GLU A 77 -25.70 19.52 2.41
C GLU A 77 -24.17 19.47 2.30
N GLN A 78 -23.45 20.32 3.05
CA GLN A 78 -21.99 20.32 3.05
C GLN A 78 -21.41 19.05 3.66
N TRP A 79 -22.02 18.53 4.73
CA TRP A 79 -21.61 17.27 5.35
C TRP A 79 -21.82 16.09 4.39
N LYS A 80 -23.01 15.98 3.78
CA LYS A 80 -23.29 14.98 2.74
C LYS A 80 -22.32 15.04 1.56
N ALA A 81 -22.02 16.24 1.08
CA ALA A 81 -21.05 16.44 0.00
C ALA A 81 -19.63 16.02 0.43
N ALA A 82 -19.25 16.25 1.68
CA ALA A 82 -17.95 15.86 2.21
C ALA A 82 -17.82 14.32 2.37
N GLU A 83 -18.89 13.65 2.79
CA GLU A 83 -18.96 12.18 2.84
C GLU A 83 -18.86 11.57 1.44
N ALA A 84 -19.70 12.04 0.50
CA ALA A 84 -19.66 11.59 -0.88
C ALA A 84 -18.28 11.84 -1.53
N ALA A 85 -17.65 12.98 -1.24
CA ALA A 85 -16.30 13.27 -1.71
C ALA A 85 -15.28 12.28 -1.13
N ALA A 86 -15.36 11.96 0.17
CA ALA A 86 -14.44 10.99 0.78
C ALA A 86 -14.61 9.58 0.18
N VAL A 87 -15.86 9.14 -0.08
CA VAL A 87 -16.13 7.87 -0.76
C VAL A 87 -15.57 7.87 -2.19
N ASN A 88 -15.73 8.97 -2.92
CA ASN A 88 -15.16 9.11 -4.26
C ASN A 88 -13.62 9.08 -4.25
N GLU A 89 -12.97 9.67 -3.24
CA GLU A 89 -11.52 9.57 -3.08
C GLU A 89 -11.06 8.15 -2.71
N MET A 90 -11.87 7.38 -1.95
CA MET A 90 -11.62 5.95 -1.72
C MET A 90 -11.72 5.15 -3.02
N ASP A 91 -12.71 5.44 -3.88
CA ASP A 91 -12.85 4.79 -5.19
C ASP A 91 -11.65 5.08 -6.10
N LYS A 92 -11.27 6.36 -6.24
CA LYS A 92 -10.07 6.77 -6.98
C LYS A 92 -8.81 6.08 -6.46
N ALA A 93 -8.66 5.97 -5.14
CA ALA A 93 -7.54 5.22 -4.57
C ALA A 93 -7.57 3.76 -5.01
N GLY A 94 -8.73 3.10 -4.99
CA GLY A 94 -8.91 1.75 -5.52
C GLY A 94 -8.50 1.61 -7.00
N LEU A 95 -8.85 2.59 -7.84
CA LEU A 95 -8.45 2.60 -9.26
C LEU A 95 -6.94 2.70 -9.48
N THR A 96 -6.19 3.27 -8.54
CA THR A 96 -4.72 3.33 -8.57
C THR A 96 -4.02 2.09 -7.99
N THR A 97 -4.77 1.16 -7.42
CA THR A 97 -4.24 -0.11 -6.88
C THR A 97 -4.49 -1.27 -7.85
N THR A 98 -3.88 -2.42 -7.58
CA THR A 98 -3.99 -3.64 -8.37
C THR A 98 -4.23 -4.86 -7.50
N GLY A 99 -4.62 -5.98 -8.11
CA GLY A 99 -4.81 -7.27 -7.44
C GLY A 99 -5.77 -7.20 -6.25
N THR A 100 -5.41 -7.88 -5.16
CA THR A 100 -6.30 -8.06 -4.01
C THR A 100 -6.58 -6.76 -3.25
N VAL A 101 -5.67 -5.78 -3.26
CA VAL A 101 -5.92 -4.46 -2.67
C VAL A 101 -7.08 -3.79 -3.40
N LYS A 102 -7.04 -3.75 -4.74
CA LYS A 102 -8.10 -3.18 -5.56
C LYS A 102 -9.44 -3.86 -5.33
N GLU A 103 -9.47 -5.19 -5.40
CA GLU A 103 -10.70 -5.96 -5.20
C GLU A 103 -11.37 -5.62 -3.85
N ARG A 104 -10.59 -5.51 -2.78
CA ARG A 104 -11.09 -5.20 -1.45
C ARG A 104 -11.55 -3.77 -1.31
N ILE A 105 -10.83 -2.79 -1.88
CA ILE A 105 -11.25 -1.38 -1.88
C ILE A 105 -12.53 -1.20 -2.69
N THR A 106 -12.62 -1.76 -3.90
CA THR A 106 -13.82 -1.69 -4.73
C THR A 106 -15.01 -2.36 -4.06
N ALA A 107 -14.80 -3.52 -3.41
CA ALA A 107 -15.85 -4.17 -2.64
C ALA A 107 -16.34 -3.29 -1.49
N LEU A 108 -15.45 -2.64 -0.75
CA LEU A 108 -15.82 -1.73 0.32
C LEU A 108 -16.64 -0.54 -0.20
N VAL A 109 -16.14 0.16 -1.22
CA VAL A 109 -16.84 1.34 -1.80
C VAL A 109 -18.23 0.95 -2.31
N SER A 110 -18.37 -0.25 -2.90
CA SER A 110 -19.67 -0.75 -3.38
C SER A 110 -20.67 -1.04 -2.26
N THR A 111 -20.21 -1.24 -1.02
CA THR A 111 -21.10 -1.41 0.15
C THR A 111 -21.53 -0.09 0.77
N ILE A 112 -20.88 1.01 0.41
CA ILE A 112 -21.26 2.34 0.90
C ILE A 112 -22.41 2.84 0.01
N PRO A 113 -23.59 3.12 0.58
CA PRO A 113 -24.71 3.63 -0.20
C PRO A 113 -24.33 4.96 -0.87
N ALA A 114 -24.75 5.11 -2.12
CA ALA A 114 -24.47 6.31 -2.91
C ALA A 114 -25.23 7.54 -2.38
N ASP A 115 -26.38 7.34 -1.72
CA ASP A 115 -27.08 8.41 -1.04
C ASP A 115 -26.57 8.52 0.42
N PRO A 116 -25.98 9.67 0.80
CA PRO A 116 -25.54 9.89 2.17
C PRO A 116 -26.69 9.95 3.19
N THR A 117 -27.97 10.09 2.79
CA THR A 117 -29.09 9.86 3.74
C THR A 117 -29.27 8.40 4.13
N ASP A 118 -28.86 7.49 3.26
CA ASP A 118 -28.91 6.05 3.49
C ASP A 118 -27.62 5.54 4.14
N MET A 119 -26.66 6.44 4.39
CA MET A 119 -25.40 6.14 5.08
C MET A 119 -25.64 5.94 6.58
N GLU A 120 -26.50 4.99 6.89
CA GLU A 120 -26.75 4.35 8.17
C GLU A 120 -25.55 3.51 8.66
N LEU A 121 -24.35 3.75 8.14
CA LEU A 121 -23.09 3.19 8.66
C LEU A 121 -22.92 3.51 10.15
N SER A 122 -23.47 4.65 10.60
CA SER A 122 -23.50 5.07 11.99
C SER A 122 -24.66 4.47 12.82
N THR A 123 -25.77 4.02 12.22
CA THR A 123 -26.96 3.51 12.93
C THR A 123 -27.10 1.98 12.91
N GLY A 124 -26.50 1.30 11.91
CA GLY A 124 -26.56 -0.16 11.76
C GLY A 124 -25.30 -0.88 12.26
N ARG A 125 -25.34 -1.49 13.45
CA ARG A 125 -24.21 -2.28 14.01
C ARG A 125 -23.61 -3.29 13.01
N VAL A 126 -24.45 -4.00 12.27
CA VAL A 126 -24.02 -5.03 11.31
C VAL A 126 -23.22 -4.42 10.15
N LEU A 127 -23.62 -3.23 9.69
CA LEU A 127 -22.94 -2.55 8.59
C LEU A 127 -21.58 -1.99 9.06
N ALA A 128 -21.52 -1.42 10.27
CA ALA A 128 -20.27 -0.97 10.89
C ALA A 128 -19.27 -2.12 11.13
N GLU A 129 -19.74 -3.28 11.61
CA GLU A 129 -18.91 -4.47 11.79
C GLU A 129 -18.36 -5.00 10.45
N THR A 130 -19.21 -5.05 9.42
CA THR A 130 -18.83 -5.47 8.06
C THR A 130 -17.80 -4.51 7.45
N TYR A 131 -18.03 -3.21 7.62
CA TYR A 131 -17.11 -2.15 7.18
C TYR A 131 -15.74 -2.29 7.86
N ASN A 132 -15.71 -2.36 9.19
CA ASN A 132 -14.48 -2.50 9.97
C ASN A 132 -13.72 -3.78 9.64
N THR A 133 -14.43 -4.90 9.44
CA THR A 133 -13.82 -6.17 9.02
C THR A 133 -13.17 -6.05 7.64
N THR A 134 -13.81 -5.33 6.72
CA THR A 134 -13.27 -5.09 5.38
C THR A 134 -12.07 -4.16 5.43
N LEU A 135 -12.07 -3.14 6.30
CA LEU A 135 -10.89 -2.30 6.55
C LEU A 135 -9.70 -3.11 7.03
N ASP A 136 -9.88 -4.02 8.00
CA ASP A 136 -8.79 -4.90 8.47
C ASP A 136 -8.22 -5.75 7.32
N ARG A 137 -9.07 -6.24 6.42
CA ARG A 137 -8.63 -6.99 5.23
C ARG A 137 -7.86 -6.12 4.24
N ILE A 138 -8.24 -4.85 4.05
CA ILE A 138 -7.53 -3.90 3.20
C ILE A 138 -6.17 -3.55 3.82
N ALA A 139 -6.13 -3.25 5.13
CA ALA A 139 -4.88 -2.98 5.83
C ALA A 139 -3.89 -4.15 5.71
N ASN A 140 -4.37 -5.39 5.87
CA ASN A 140 -3.54 -6.59 5.69
C ASN A 140 -3.08 -6.78 4.24
N ALA A 141 -3.93 -6.44 3.26
CA ALA A 141 -3.57 -6.46 1.84
C ALA A 141 -2.44 -5.48 1.55
N CYS A 142 -2.61 -4.24 2.00
CA CYS A 142 -1.62 -3.19 1.87
C CYS A 142 -0.31 -3.54 2.59
N ALA A 143 -0.38 -4.14 3.78
CA ALA A 143 0.81 -4.58 4.51
C ALA A 143 1.56 -5.73 3.80
N ALA A 144 0.84 -6.66 3.16
CA ALA A 144 1.44 -7.72 2.35
C ALA A 144 2.22 -7.16 1.14
N ASP A 145 1.74 -6.03 0.61
CA ASP A 145 2.40 -5.24 -0.44
C ASP A 145 3.41 -4.22 0.17
N GLY A 146 3.83 -4.40 1.42
CA GLY A 146 4.84 -3.54 2.07
C GLY A 146 4.36 -2.12 2.42
N ALA A 147 3.07 -1.82 2.27
CA ALA A 147 2.43 -0.55 2.60
C ALA A 147 1.58 -0.66 3.88
N THR A 148 2.21 -0.47 5.04
CA THR A 148 1.45 -0.43 6.30
C THR A 148 0.63 0.87 6.39
N VAL A 149 -0.68 0.74 6.62
CA VAL A 149 -1.62 1.86 6.74
C VAL A 149 -2.48 1.75 8.00
N SER A 150 -2.78 2.88 8.62
CA SER A 150 -3.70 2.96 9.76
C SER A 150 -5.08 3.41 9.30
N LEU A 151 -6.07 2.53 9.46
CA LEU A 151 -7.46 2.78 9.09
C LEU A 151 -8.28 3.02 10.35
N SER A 152 -8.90 4.20 10.43
CA SER A 152 -9.89 4.52 11.45
C SER A 152 -11.11 3.63 11.27
N LYS A 153 -11.56 3.04 12.37
CA LYS A 153 -12.77 2.21 12.44
C LYS A 153 -13.96 3.07 12.84
N VAL A 154 -15.13 2.68 12.37
CA VAL A 154 -16.38 3.31 12.76
C VAL A 154 -16.89 2.64 14.04
N ILE A 155 -17.26 3.44 15.03
CA ILE A 155 -17.89 2.92 16.24
C ILE A 155 -19.40 2.87 15.99
N PRO A 156 -20.04 1.69 16.05
CA PRO A 156 -21.48 1.61 15.88
C PRO A 156 -22.20 2.38 16.99
N ALA A 157 -23.24 3.15 16.66
CA ALA A 157 -24.03 3.83 17.67
C ALA A 157 -24.63 2.82 18.67
N PRO A 158 -24.67 3.15 19.98
CA PRO A 158 -25.36 2.33 20.95
C PRO A 158 -26.85 2.25 20.58
N LYS A 159 -27.42 1.04 20.64
CA LYS A 159 -28.87 0.86 20.53
C LYS A 159 -29.51 1.58 21.72
N PHE A 160 -30.38 2.56 21.46
CA PHE A 160 -31.32 3.11 22.44
C PHE A 160 -32.64 2.35 22.33
#